data_AF-K1XHX9-F1
#
_entry.id   AF-K1XHX9-F1
#
_cell.length_a   1.000
_cell.length_b   1.000
_cell.length_c   1.000
_cell.angle_alpha   90.00
_cell.angle_beta   90.00
_cell.angle_gamma   90.00
#
_symmetry.space_group_name_H-M   'P 1'
#
loop_
_entity.id
_entity.type
_entity.pdbx_description
1 polymer ?
#
loop_
_entity_poly.entity_id
_entity_poly.type
_entity_poly.pdbx_seq_one_letter_code
_entity_poly.pdbx_strand_id
1 'polypeptide(L)'
;MTVTIKLQQPDGSIIATFPGEDRQSIAQIAKTHGVEIPVSCGIGVCGVCKCKIVSWNQYVQIDKISLPMMPLERSAEGNFQEVFTCVGWISSEAIKDKEDHEVILEKNM
;
A
#
# COMPACT_ATOMS: atom_id res chain seq x y z
N MET A 1 -17.71 -6.43 3.84
CA MET A 1 -16.96 -6.40 2.57
C MET A 1 -16.09 -5.17 2.60
N THR A 2 -14.95 -5.31 3.24
CA THR A 2 -14.05 -4.20 3.52
C THR A 2 -12.64 -4.71 3.43
N VAL A 3 -11.87 -4.16 2.49
CA VAL A 3 -10.42 -4.27 2.54
C VAL A 3 -9.97 -3.26 3.58
N THR A 4 -9.21 -3.71 4.56
CA THR A 4 -8.64 -2.88 5.62
C THR A 4 -7.14 -2.84 5.46
N ILE A 5 -6.56 -1.64 5.45
CA ILE A 5 -5.12 -1.44 5.41
C ILE A 5 -4.65 -1.13 6.84
N LYS A 6 -3.69 -1.91 7.33
CA LYS A 6 -3.02 -1.72 8.60
C LYS A 6 -1.58 -1.28 8.34
N LEU A 7 -1.19 -0.14 8.88
CA LEU A 7 0.18 0.34 8.86
C LEU A 7 0.86 -0.10 10.16
N GLN A 8 1.98 -0.79 10.04
CA GLN A 8 2.80 -1.24 11.16
C GLN A 8 4.18 -0.61 11.18
N GLN A 9 4.77 -0.55 12.36
CA GLN A 9 6.20 -0.29 12.56
C GLN A 9 7.02 -1.58 12.37
N PRO A 10 8.36 -1.48 12.21
CA PRO A 10 9.24 -2.64 12.09
C PRO A 10 9.22 -3.61 13.28
N ASP A 11 8.73 -3.16 14.45
CA ASP A 11 8.52 -4.00 15.62
C ASP A 11 7.20 -4.81 15.57
N GLY A 12 6.42 -4.65 14.50
CA GLY A 12 5.12 -5.28 14.29
C GLY A 12 3.94 -4.55 14.95
N SER A 13 4.16 -3.43 15.64
CA SER A 13 3.08 -2.66 16.25
C SER A 13 2.25 -1.94 15.19
N ILE A 14 0.92 -2.08 15.26
CA ILE A 14 0.00 -1.39 14.34
C ILE A 14 -0.17 0.05 14.81
N ILE A 15 0.25 0.99 13.98
CA ILE A 15 0.19 2.43 14.26
C ILE A 15 -1.03 3.11 13.64
N ALA A 16 -1.62 2.51 12.60
CA ALA A 16 -2.82 3.02 11.99
C ALA A 16 -3.60 1.95 11.25
N THR A 17 -4.92 2.14 11.17
CA THR A 17 -5.84 1.29 10.42
C THR A 17 -6.79 2.19 9.65
N PHE A 18 -6.95 1.94 8.36
CA PHE A 18 -7.82 2.73 7.48
C PHE A 18 -8.41 1.85 6.37
N PRO A 19 -9.57 2.20 5.81
CA PRO A 19 -10.17 1.41 4.73
C PRO A 19 -9.29 1.45 3.48
N GLY A 20 -9.21 0.33 2.77
CA GLY A 20 -8.68 0.26 1.42
C GLY A 20 -9.76 0.55 0.39
N GLU A 21 -9.41 1.29 -0.66
CA GLU A 21 -10.29 1.59 -1.78
C GLU A 21 -9.50 1.50 -3.10
N ASP A 22 -10.24 1.40 -4.21
CA ASP A 22 -9.68 1.21 -5.54
C ASP A 22 -9.59 2.50 -6.37
N ARG A 23 -9.98 3.67 -5.84
CA ARG A 23 -10.03 4.94 -6.58
C ARG A 23 -8.81 5.83 -6.37
N GLN A 24 -8.19 5.75 -5.19
CA GLN A 24 -7.05 6.57 -4.81
C GLN A 24 -5.80 5.73 -4.54
N SER A 25 -4.65 6.39 -4.43
CA SER A 25 -3.45 5.71 -3.93
C SER A 25 -3.50 5.52 -2.41
N ILE A 26 -2.77 4.53 -1.90
CA ILE A 26 -2.72 4.20 -0.48
C ILE A 26 -2.38 5.43 0.37
N ALA A 27 -1.44 6.27 -0.07
CA ALA A 27 -1.06 7.48 0.63
C ALA A 27 -2.17 8.55 0.65
N GLN A 28 -2.95 8.68 -0.44
CA GLN A 28 -4.10 9.60 -0.49
C GLN A 28 -5.19 9.17 0.48
N ILE A 29 -5.47 7.87 0.54
CA ILE A 29 -6.48 7.30 1.44
C ILE A 29 -6.04 7.47 2.90
N ALA A 30 -4.78 7.14 3.20
CA ALA A 30 -4.19 7.32 4.52
C ALA A 30 -4.34 8.77 4.99
N LYS A 31 -3.95 9.73 4.14
CA LYS A 31 -4.08 11.17 4.43
C LYS A 31 -5.53 11.59 4.71
N THR A 32 -6.49 11.08 3.93
CA THR A 32 -7.93 11.37 4.12
C THR A 32 -8.45 10.87 5.47
N HIS A 33 -7.85 9.81 6.01
CA HIS A 33 -8.18 9.25 7.32
C HIS A 33 -7.26 9.74 8.45
N GLY A 34 -6.47 10.79 8.22
CA GLY A 34 -5.58 11.36 9.24
C GLY A 34 -4.34 10.52 9.55
N VAL A 35 -4.00 9.55 8.70
CA VAL A 35 -2.83 8.69 8.83
C VAL A 35 -1.69 9.24 8.00
N GLU A 36 -0.56 9.52 8.66
CA GLU A 36 0.59 10.13 8.00
C GLU A 36 1.55 9.06 7.45
N ILE A 37 1.58 8.95 6.12
CA ILE A 37 2.62 8.24 5.38
C ILE A 37 3.51 9.29 4.71
N PRO A 38 4.84 9.27 4.92
CA PRO A 38 5.73 10.24 4.30
C PRO A 38 5.64 10.19 2.77
N VAL A 39 5.34 11.32 2.14
CA VAL A 39 5.34 11.46 0.68
C VAL A 39 6.10 12.73 0.31
N SER A 40 7.01 12.62 -0.65
CA SER A 40 7.76 13.76 -1.19
C SER A 40 7.45 13.98 -2.68
N CYS A 41 7.95 13.12 -3.58
CA CYS A 41 7.77 13.33 -5.02
C CYS A 41 6.35 13.04 -5.55
N GLY A 42 5.58 12.18 -4.87
CA GLY A 42 4.22 11.80 -5.28
C GLY A 42 4.10 10.95 -6.57
N ILE A 43 5.22 10.58 -7.20
CA ILE A 43 5.26 9.92 -8.53
C ILE A 43 6.06 8.61 -8.56
N GLY A 44 6.37 8.02 -7.39
CA GLY A 44 7.03 6.70 -7.33
C GLY A 44 8.53 6.70 -7.68
N VAL A 45 9.26 7.79 -7.35
CA VAL A 45 10.69 7.94 -7.70
C VAL A 45 11.62 8.13 -6.50
N CYS A 46 11.20 8.83 -5.45
CA CYS A 46 12.13 9.23 -4.37
C CYS A 46 12.31 8.20 -3.23
N GLY A 47 11.52 7.12 -3.21
CA GLY A 47 11.57 6.12 -2.14
C GLY A 47 10.98 6.50 -0.78
N VAL A 48 10.71 7.78 -0.51
CA VAL A 48 10.22 8.27 0.81
C VAL A 48 8.94 7.58 1.30
N CYS A 49 8.04 7.22 0.39
CA CYS A 49 6.76 6.59 0.71
C CYS A 49 6.79 5.06 0.67
N LYS A 50 7.98 4.46 0.55
CA LYS A 50 8.16 3.02 0.37
C LYS A 50 7.77 2.26 1.64
N CYS A 51 6.86 1.31 1.51
CA CYS A 51 6.49 0.38 2.57
C CYS A 51 6.74 -1.06 2.08
N LYS A 52 7.03 -1.96 3.01
CA LYS A 52 7.05 -3.39 2.75
C LYS A 52 5.62 -3.95 2.92
N ILE A 53 5.23 -4.86 2.03
CA ILE A 53 3.95 -5.56 2.12
C ILE A 53 4.18 -6.85 2.92
N VAL A 54 3.58 -6.92 4.09
CA VAL A 54 3.75 -8.04 5.03
C VAL A 54 2.69 -9.10 4.82
N SER A 55 1.48 -8.70 4.43
CA SER A 55 0.38 -9.61 4.16
C SER A 55 -0.45 -9.15 2.96
N TRP A 56 -1.00 -10.13 2.24
CA TRP A 56 -2.00 -9.95 1.19
C TRP A 56 -1.51 -9.16 -0.03
N ASN A 57 -0.33 -9.54 -0.54
CA ASN A 57 0.35 -8.81 -1.61
C ASN A 57 -0.26 -8.98 -3.01
N GLN A 58 -1.06 -10.01 -3.24
CA GLN A 58 -1.59 -10.37 -4.56
C GLN A 58 -2.54 -9.31 -5.14
N TYR A 59 -3.09 -8.42 -4.31
CA TYR A 59 -3.99 -7.35 -4.75
C TYR A 59 -3.43 -5.94 -4.52
N VAL A 60 -2.17 -5.82 -4.12
CA VAL A 60 -1.48 -4.53 -4.06
C VAL A 60 -0.83 -4.26 -5.41
N GLN A 61 -1.31 -3.21 -6.09
CA GLN A 61 -0.82 -2.76 -7.38
C GLN A 61 -0.05 -1.44 -7.23
N ILE A 62 0.78 -1.08 -8.21
CA ILE A 62 1.81 -0.02 -8.07
C ILE A 62 1.69 1.13 -9.08
N ASP A 63 0.62 1.14 -9.87
CA ASP A 63 0.50 1.93 -11.10
C ASP A 63 -0.68 2.91 -11.07
N LYS A 64 -1.15 3.33 -9.88
CA LYS A 64 -2.36 4.15 -9.74
C LYS A 64 -2.25 5.52 -10.39
N ILE A 65 -1.09 6.14 -10.26
CA ILE A 65 -0.81 7.51 -10.70
C ILE A 65 0.24 7.50 -11.81
N SER A 66 1.31 6.73 -11.62
CA SER A 66 2.38 6.54 -12.58
C SER A 66 3.04 5.19 -12.33
N LEU A 67 3.76 4.69 -13.33
CA LEU A 67 4.67 3.55 -13.11
C LEU A 67 5.86 4.02 -12.28
N PRO A 68 6.25 3.29 -11.23
CA PRO A 68 7.43 3.65 -10.46
C PRO A 68 8.69 3.42 -11.29
N MET A 69 9.61 4.37 -11.20
CA MET A 69 10.90 4.31 -11.91
C MET A 69 11.97 3.55 -11.10
N MET A 70 11.77 3.45 -9.79
CA MET A 70 12.62 2.64 -8.92
C MET A 70 12.15 1.18 -8.90
N PRO A 71 13.08 0.21 -8.83
CA PRO A 71 12.72 -1.18 -8.68
C PRO A 71 12.02 -1.42 -7.33
N LEU A 72 11.05 -2.33 -7.34
CA LEU A 72 10.36 -2.85 -6.16
C LEU A 72 10.62 -4.36 -6.09
N GLU A 73 10.87 -4.86 -4.89
CA GLU A 73 11.06 -6.29 -4.66
C GLU A 73 9.77 -7.08 -5.02
N ARG A 74 9.95 -8.29 -5.54
CA ARG A 74 8.87 -9.21 -5.90
C ARG A 74 9.10 -10.59 -5.28
N SER A 75 8.03 -11.27 -4.91
CA SER A 75 8.06 -12.65 -4.45
C SER A 75 8.32 -13.62 -5.61
N ALA A 76 8.56 -14.90 -5.28
CA ALA A 76 8.77 -15.95 -6.28
C ALA A 76 7.55 -16.12 -7.22
N GLU A 77 6.35 -15.83 -6.73
CA GLU A 77 5.09 -15.85 -7.50
C GLU A 77 4.87 -14.59 -8.35
N GLY A 78 5.78 -13.62 -8.28
CA GLY A 78 5.74 -12.39 -9.07
C GLY A 78 4.96 -11.23 -8.45
N ASN A 79 4.37 -11.42 -7.27
CA ASN A 79 3.67 -10.37 -6.52
C ASN A 79 4.66 -9.37 -5.92
N PHE A 80 4.27 -8.11 -5.77
CA PHE A 80 5.13 -7.12 -5.12
C PHE A 80 5.31 -7.40 -3.63
N GLN A 81 6.51 -7.24 -3.11
CA GLN A 81 6.81 -7.28 -1.67
C GLN A 81 7.05 -5.88 -1.11
N GLU A 82 7.20 -4.89 -1.97
CA GLU A 82 7.31 -3.48 -1.62
C GLU A 82 6.32 -2.65 -2.43
N VAL A 83 5.89 -1.53 -1.88
CA VAL A 83 5.01 -0.58 -2.55
C VAL A 83 5.43 0.86 -2.26
N PHE A 84 5.44 1.69 -3.29
CA PHE A 84 5.44 3.14 -3.12
C PHE A 84 4.01 3.59 -2.92
N THR A 85 3.61 3.86 -1.68
CA THR A 85 2.21 4.15 -1.32
C THR A 85 1.62 5.37 -2.04
N CYS A 86 2.45 6.28 -2.57
CA CYS A 86 1.98 7.40 -3.40
C CYS A 86 1.42 7.00 -4.76
N VAL A 87 1.85 5.87 -5.33
CA VAL A 87 1.39 5.33 -6.61
C VAL A 87 0.74 3.96 -6.46
N GLY A 88 0.88 3.31 -5.30
CA GLY A 88 0.26 2.02 -5.02
C GLY A 88 -1.20 2.12 -4.63
N TRP A 89 -1.97 1.07 -4.90
CA TRP A 89 -3.41 1.00 -4.67
C TRP A 89 -3.89 -0.44 -4.49
N ILE A 90 -5.11 -0.59 -3.96
CA ILE A 90 -5.78 -1.89 -3.83
C ILE A 90 -6.57 -2.17 -5.10
N SER A 91 -6.36 -3.33 -5.73
CA SER A 91 -7.03 -3.65 -6.99
C SER A 91 -8.57 -3.67 -6.83
N SER A 92 -9.29 -3.33 -7.90
CA SER A 92 -10.76 -3.39 -7.87
C SER A 92 -11.32 -4.81 -7.68
N GLU A 93 -10.52 -5.84 -7.98
CA GLU A 93 -10.90 -7.25 -7.77
C GLU A 93 -11.02 -7.55 -6.28
N ALA A 94 -10.04 -7.11 -5.50
CA ALA A 94 -10.03 -7.17 -4.04
C ALA A 94 -11.27 -6.54 -3.39
N ILE A 95 -11.77 -5.43 -3.95
CA ILE A 95 -12.97 -4.74 -3.45
C ILE A 95 -14.26 -5.50 -3.81
N LYS A 96 -14.27 -6.26 -4.92
CA LYS A 96 -15.45 -6.97 -5.43
C LYS A 96 -15.63 -8.37 -4.85
N ASP A 97 -14.59 -8.92 -4.24
CA ASP A 97 -14.49 -10.32 -3.80
C ASP A 97 -15.45 -10.71 -2.66
N LYS A 98 -16.28 -9.77 -2.17
CA LYS A 98 -17.32 -10.03 -1.17
C LYS A 98 -16.84 -10.58 0.18
N GLU A 99 -15.53 -10.68 0.39
CA GLU A 99 -14.89 -11.07 1.64
C GLU A 99 -14.25 -9.87 2.33
N ASP A 100 -13.88 -10.06 3.60
CA ASP A 100 -13.14 -9.07 4.37
C ASP A 100 -11.66 -9.44 4.36
N HIS A 101 -10.82 -8.48 3.98
CA HIS A 101 -9.41 -8.71 3.72
C HIS A 101 -8.55 -7.70 4.47
N GLU A 102 -7.38 -8.13 4.91
CA GLU A 102 -6.45 -7.30 5.66
C GLU A 102 -5.10 -7.20 4.96
N VAL A 103 -4.74 -5.98 4.55
CA VAL A 103 -3.44 -5.65 3.98
C VAL A 103 -2.58 -5.06 5.08
N ILE A 104 -1.40 -5.64 5.30
CA ILE A 104 -0.47 -5.14 6.31
C ILE A 104 0.73 -4.53 5.59
N LEU A 105 0.96 -3.24 5.82
CA LEU A 105 2.08 -2.48 5.30
C LEU A 105 3.02 -2.12 6.44
N GLU A 106 4.30 -2.43 6.31
CA GLU A 106 5.34 -2.03 7.25
C GLU A 106 6.05 -0.78 6.72
N LYS A 107 6.09 0.25 7.56
CA LYS A 107 6.76 1.51 7.24
C LYS A 107 8.28 1.30 7.31
N ASN A 108 8.96 1.58 6.20
CA ASN A 108 10.42 1.69 6.24
C ASN A 108 10.80 2.96 7.00
N MET A 109 11.72 2.84 7.97
CA MET A 109 12.23 3.97 8.75
C MET A 109 13.10 4.90 7.91
#